data_AF-A0A914A3F5-F1
#
_entry.id   AF-A0A914A3F5-F1
#
_cell.length_a   1.000
_cell.length_b   1.000
_cell.length_c   1.000
_cell.angle_alpha   90.00
_cell.angle_beta   90.00
_cell.angle_gamma   90.00
#
_symmetry.space_group_name_H-M   'P 1'
#
loop_
_entity.id
_entity.type
_entity.pdbx_description
1 polymer ?
#
loop_
_entity_poly.entity_id
_entity_poly.type
_entity_poly.pdbx_seq_one_letter_code
_entity_poly.pdbx_strand_id
1 'polypeptide(L)'
;MFRSAEFAQKALDMLALTDDIQRTLTVIGYSGKALWLLVDHIIWFGRTKIYDVDTKKWGQRSAWCWLIALLSLTLNDLRKIQLLTRRAEDMKLAGTINSAQGAELRRELRKAYLQLVINLSDVWIPLSVLQYVSKGVGAMGGVIASLTAIHVVWNKNVHGK
;
A
#
# COMPACT_ATOMS: atom_id res chain seq x y z
N MET A 1 -1.31 1.88 18.87
CA MET A 1 -0.32 2.97 18.94
C MET A 1 0.97 2.67 18.16
N PHE A 2 1.64 1.51 18.33
CA PHE A 2 2.92 1.24 17.65
C PHE A 2 2.88 1.28 16.11
N ARG A 3 1.80 0.83 15.46
CA ARG A 3 1.71 0.83 13.98
C ARG A 3 1.65 2.22 13.33
N SER A 4 1.05 3.22 13.99
CA SER A 4 1.04 4.60 13.45
C SER A 4 2.45 5.18 13.42
N ALA A 5 3.22 4.92 14.48
CA ALA A 5 4.63 5.32 14.57
C ALA A 5 5.48 4.57 13.55
N GLU A 6 5.24 3.29 13.29
CA GLU A 6 5.92 2.53 12.23
C GLU A 6 5.64 3.11 10.83
N PHE A 7 4.41 3.54 10.54
CA PHE A 7 4.09 4.18 9.26
C PHE A 7 4.75 5.56 9.13
N ALA A 8 4.78 6.34 10.22
CA ALA A 8 5.48 7.61 10.25
C ALA A 8 7.00 7.44 10.08
N GLN A 9 7.60 6.45 10.74
CA GLN A 9 9.01 6.12 10.60
C GLN A 9 9.34 5.66 9.18
N LYS A 10 8.51 4.80 8.58
CA LYS A 10 8.64 4.44 7.16
C LYS A 10 8.53 5.64 6.24
N ALA A 11 7.68 6.62 6.54
CA ALA A 11 7.59 7.84 5.76
C ALA A 11 8.90 8.65 5.85
N LEU A 12 9.50 8.74 7.05
CA LEU A 12 10.78 9.40 7.27
C LEU A 12 11.94 8.69 6.58
N ASP A 13 12.04 7.37 6.67
CA ASP A 13 13.09 6.57 6.03
C ASP A 13 13.06 6.73 4.50
N MET A 14 11.87 6.92 3.93
CA MET A 14 11.67 7.10 2.49
C MET A 14 12.06 8.50 2.00
N LEU A 15 12.32 9.47 2.89
CA LEU A 15 12.87 10.78 2.50
C LEU A 15 14.29 10.68 1.91
N ALA A 16 15.00 9.59 2.21
CA ALA A 16 16.32 9.29 1.66
C ALA A 16 16.30 8.72 0.23
N LEU A 17 15.12 8.45 -0.36
CA LEU A 17 15.02 7.98 -1.74
C LEU A 17 15.47 9.06 -2.74
N THR A 18 16.25 8.65 -3.73
CA THR A 18 16.82 9.52 -4.77
C THR A 18 15.83 9.91 -5.87
N ASP A 19 14.79 9.11 -6.11
CA ASP A 19 13.72 9.42 -7.07
C ASP A 19 12.65 10.28 -6.40
N ASP A 20 12.58 11.56 -6.79
CA ASP A 20 11.67 12.56 -6.21
C ASP A 20 10.20 12.16 -6.29
N ILE A 21 9.79 11.46 -7.36
CA ILE A 21 8.39 11.07 -7.58
C ILE A 21 8.04 9.90 -6.65
N GLN A 22 8.90 8.86 -6.59
CA GLN A 22 8.67 7.72 -5.69
C GLN A 22 8.71 8.15 -4.22
N ARG A 23 9.63 9.05 -3.86
CA ARG A 23 9.71 9.64 -2.53
C ARG A 23 8.40 10.33 -2.15
N THR A 24 7.94 11.25 -2.99
CA THR A 24 6.72 12.03 -2.72
C THR A 24 5.50 11.12 -2.59
N LEU A 25 5.30 10.18 -3.52
CA LEU A 25 4.18 9.25 -3.50
C LEU A 25 4.22 8.34 -2.27
N THR A 26 5.40 7.88 -1.87
CA THR A 26 5.57 7.00 -0.71
C THR A 26 5.31 7.76 0.60
N VAL A 27 5.81 8.99 0.73
CA VAL A 27 5.58 9.84 1.90
C VAL A 27 4.10 10.18 2.06
N ILE A 28 3.42 10.60 0.98
CA ILE A 28 1.97 10.87 1.01
C ILE A 28 1.21 9.59 1.37
N GLY A 29 1.57 8.47 0.75
CA GLY A 29 0.97 7.16 0.99
C GLY A 29 1.02 6.73 2.46
N TYR A 30 2.21 6.71 3.06
CA TYR A 30 2.35 6.28 4.45
C TYR A 30 1.83 7.30 5.46
N SER A 31 1.95 8.61 5.17
CA SER A 31 1.37 9.65 6.02
C SER A 31 -0.16 9.54 6.04
N GLY A 32 -0.79 9.30 4.89
CA GLY A 32 -2.24 9.07 4.82
C GLY A 32 -2.69 7.84 5.60
N LYS A 33 -1.92 6.73 5.58
CA LYS A 33 -2.17 5.55 6.43
C LYS A 33 -2.02 5.87 7.92
N ALA A 34 -1.00 6.66 8.30
CA ALA A 34 -0.80 7.07 9.69
C ALA A 34 -1.96 7.96 10.18
N LEU A 35 -2.40 8.93 9.37
CA LEU A 35 -3.54 9.80 9.66
C LEU A 35 -4.85 9.01 9.76
N TRP A 36 -5.09 8.07 8.83
CA TRP A 36 -6.23 7.16 8.91
C TRP A 36 -6.28 6.41 10.25
N LEU A 37 -5.16 5.83 10.68
CA LEU A 37 -5.07 5.08 11.93
C LEU A 37 -5.21 6.00 13.17
N LEU A 38 -4.75 7.24 13.08
CA LEU A 38 -4.95 8.24 14.13
C LEU A 38 -6.43 8.61 14.27
N VAL A 39 -7.13 8.84 13.16
CA VAL A 39 -8.57 9.12 13.17
C VAL A 39 -9.37 7.91 13.66
N ASP A 40 -8.93 6.69 13.37
CA ASP A 40 -9.55 5.47 13.92
C ASP A 40 -9.52 5.44 15.46
N HIS A 41 -8.41 5.88 16.07
CA HIS A 41 -8.34 6.06 17.53
C HIS A 41 -9.35 7.09 18.05
N ILE A 42 -9.54 8.21 17.36
CA ILE A 42 -10.55 9.24 17.73
C ILE A 42 -11.97 8.65 17.66
N ILE A 43 -12.27 7.88 16.61
CA ILE A 43 -13.58 7.21 16.46
C ILE A 43 -13.80 6.20 17.59
N TRP A 44 -12.76 5.46 17.99
CA TRP A 44 -12.82 4.52 19.11
C TRP A 44 -13.13 5.21 20.44
N PHE A 45 -12.54 6.38 20.71
CA PHE A 45 -12.90 7.21 21.88
C PHE A 45 -14.37 7.67 21.86
N GLY A 46 -14.91 7.98 20.67
CA GLY A 46 -16.34 8.28 20.51
C GLY A 46 -17.25 7.08 20.82
N ARG A 47 -16.86 5.88 20.37
CA ARG A 47 -17.64 4.64 20.60
C ARG A 47 -17.68 4.21 22.06
N THR A 48 -16.62 4.48 22.81
CA THR A 48 -16.53 4.21 24.26
C THR A 48 -17.27 5.25 25.10
N LYS A 49 -17.92 6.24 24.47
CA LYS A 49 -18.62 7.37 25.10
C LYS A 49 -17.75 8.19 26.05
N ILE A 50 -16.42 8.13 25.87
CA ILE A 50 -15.47 8.96 26.63
C ILE A 50 -15.60 10.43 26.20
N TYR A 51 -15.92 10.67 24.93
CA TYR A 51 -16.20 11.98 24.36
C TYR A 51 -17.35 11.90 23.35
N ASP A 52 -18.16 12.96 23.24
CA ASP A 52 -19.17 13.05 22.18
C ASP A 52 -18.47 13.40 20.86
N VAL A 53 -18.29 12.38 20.02
CA VAL A 53 -17.61 12.48 18.73
C VAL A 53 -18.56 11.99 17.66
N ASP A 54 -18.75 12.79 16.61
CA ASP A 54 -19.49 12.37 15.41
C ASP A 54 -18.71 11.30 14.63
N THR A 55 -18.87 10.05 15.07
CA THR A 55 -18.21 8.88 14.50
C THR A 55 -18.48 8.70 13.01
N LYS A 56 -19.62 9.20 12.49
CA LYS A 56 -19.97 9.09 11.07
C LYS A 56 -19.14 10.07 10.24
N LYS A 57 -19.05 11.33 10.66
CA LYS A 57 -18.24 12.36 10.00
C LYS A 57 -16.76 12.04 10.06
N TRP A 58 -16.26 11.61 11.22
CA TRP A 58 -14.85 11.20 11.37
C TRP A 58 -14.55 9.92 10.59
N GLY A 59 -15.49 8.97 10.51
CA GLY A 59 -15.38 7.78 9.67
C GLY A 59 -15.21 8.10 8.19
N GLN A 60 -16.00 9.04 7.64
CA GLN A 60 -15.85 9.49 6.25
C GLN A 60 -14.51 10.19 6.00
N ARG A 61 -14.05 11.06 6.92
CA ARG A 61 -12.73 11.70 6.80
C ARG A 61 -11.59 10.69 6.82
N SER A 62 -11.68 9.70 7.70
CA SER A 62 -10.73 8.59 7.77
C SER A 62 -10.68 7.83 6.43
N ALA A 63 -11.85 7.51 5.86
CA ALA A 63 -11.94 6.83 4.57
C ALA A 63 -11.30 7.63 3.41
N TRP A 64 -11.44 8.96 3.40
CA TRP A 64 -10.74 9.81 2.43
C TRP A 64 -9.22 9.79 2.61
N CYS A 65 -8.71 9.89 3.85
CA CYS A 65 -7.27 9.77 4.12
C CYS A 65 -6.71 8.41 3.65
N TRP A 66 -7.47 7.34 3.89
CA TRP A 66 -7.11 6.01 3.44
C TRP A 66 -7.13 5.88 1.91
N LEU A 67 -8.13 6.45 1.24
CA LEU A 67 -8.23 6.43 -0.21
C LEU A 67 -7.04 7.15 -0.85
N ILE A 68 -6.72 8.36 -0.38
CA ILE A 68 -5.56 9.13 -0.87
C ILE A 68 -4.28 8.32 -0.68
N ALA A 69 -4.11 7.69 0.49
CA ALA A 69 -2.96 6.85 0.76
C ALA A 69 -2.81 5.69 -0.23
N LEU A 70 -3.91 4.96 -0.49
CA LEU A 70 -3.90 3.82 -1.42
C LEU A 70 -3.64 4.26 -2.86
N LEU A 71 -4.21 5.39 -3.29
CA LEU A 71 -3.95 5.92 -4.63
C LEU A 71 -2.48 6.31 -4.79
N SER A 72 -1.89 7.01 -3.82
CA SER A 72 -0.46 7.38 -3.87
C SER A 72 0.44 6.14 -3.88
N LEU A 73 0.13 5.11 -3.07
CA LEU A 73 0.90 3.86 -3.07
C LEU A 73 0.72 3.06 -4.38
N THR A 74 -0.47 3.03 -4.96
CA THR A 74 -0.74 2.37 -6.24
C THR A 74 0.06 3.03 -7.37
N LEU A 75 0.10 4.36 -7.40
CA LEU A 75 0.93 5.12 -8.37
C LEU A 75 2.43 4.85 -8.17
N ASN A 76 2.87 4.73 -6.92
CA ASN A 76 4.25 4.37 -6.60
C ASN A 76 4.62 2.98 -7.11
N ASP A 77 3.72 1.99 -6.94
CA ASP A 77 3.93 0.63 -7.42
C ASP A 77 4.01 0.58 -8.96
N LEU A 78 3.14 1.32 -9.66
CA LEU A 78 3.22 1.47 -11.12
C LEU A 78 4.56 2.09 -11.55
N ARG A 79 5.00 3.14 -10.86
CA ARG A 79 6.29 3.79 -11.15
C ARG A 79 7.47 2.84 -10.94
N LYS A 80 7.44 2.03 -9.87
CA LYS A 80 8.45 0.99 -9.62
C LYS A 80 8.47 -0.07 -10.71
N ILE A 81 7.30 -0.58 -11.13
CA ILE A 81 7.21 -1.55 -12.22
C ILE A 81 7.81 -0.95 -13.50
N GLN A 82 7.47 0.29 -13.85
CA GLN A 82 8.05 0.95 -15.02
C GLN A 82 9.59 1.04 -14.95
N LEU A 83 10.15 1.43 -13.81
CA LEU A 83 11.59 1.54 -13.64
C LEU A 83 12.29 0.17 -13.69
N LEU A 84 11.70 -0.85 -13.07
CA LEU A 84 12.23 -2.22 -13.07
C LEU A 84 12.16 -2.86 -14.46
N THR A 85 11.10 -2.61 -15.23
CA THR A 85 10.99 -3.08 -16.61
C THR A 85 12.05 -2.45 -17.50
N ARG A 86 12.31 -1.14 -17.37
CA ARG A 86 13.40 -0.48 -18.11
C ARG A 86 14.77 -1.09 -17.78
N ARG A 87 15.04 -1.31 -16.48
CA ARG A 87 16.25 -2.02 -16.05
C ARG A 87 16.35 -3.44 -16.63
N ALA A 88 15.21 -4.13 -16.76
CA ALA A 88 15.18 -5.46 -17.36
C ALA A 88 15.54 -5.44 -18.86
N GLU A 89 15.08 -4.42 -19.58
CA GLU A 89 15.44 -4.19 -20.98
C GLU A 89 16.94 -3.87 -21.13
N ASP A 90 17.48 -2.98 -20.30
CA ASP A 90 18.91 -2.64 -20.30
C ASP A 90 19.79 -3.88 -20.01
N MET A 91 19.40 -4.70 -19.03
CA MET A 91 20.10 -5.96 -18.71
C MET A 91 19.97 -7.01 -19.82
N LYS A 92 18.86 -7.02 -20.56
CA LYS A 92 18.68 -7.89 -21.72
C LYS A 92 19.65 -7.48 -22.84
N LEU A 93 19.77 -6.18 -23.10
CA LEU A 93 20.72 -5.64 -24.09
C LEU A 93 22.17 -5.90 -23.69
N ALA A 94 22.49 -5.81 -22.39
CA ALA A 94 23.81 -6.13 -21.86
C ALA A 94 24.11 -7.64 -21.76
N GLY A 95 23.16 -8.52 -22.09
CA GLY A 95 23.32 -9.97 -22.01
C GLY A 95 23.37 -10.55 -20.58
N THR A 96 23.05 -9.75 -19.55
CA THR A 96 23.19 -10.14 -18.13
C THR A 96 21.90 -10.67 -17.51
N ILE A 97 20.81 -10.81 -18.27
CA ILE A 97 19.48 -11.22 -17.76
C ILE A 97 19.41 -12.63 -17.15
N ASN A 98 20.37 -13.50 -17.47
CA ASN A 98 20.49 -14.85 -16.90
C ASN A 98 21.42 -14.91 -15.67
N SER A 99 22.02 -13.79 -15.29
CA SER A 99 22.83 -13.70 -14.07
C SER A 99 21.98 -13.70 -12.80
N ALA A 100 22.63 -13.84 -11.64
CA ALA A 100 22.00 -13.67 -10.33
C ALA A 100 21.26 -12.33 -10.21
N GLN A 101 21.80 -11.26 -10.82
CA GLN A 101 21.16 -9.94 -10.85
C GLN A 101 19.84 -9.97 -11.63
N GLY A 102 19.75 -10.72 -12.72
CA GLY A 102 18.51 -10.88 -13.48
C GLY A 102 17.44 -11.68 -12.73
N ALA A 103 17.86 -12.68 -11.94
CA ALA A 103 16.96 -13.42 -11.04
C ALA A 103 16.42 -12.52 -9.92
N GLU A 104 17.28 -11.69 -9.32
CA GLU A 104 16.89 -10.71 -8.31
C GLU A 104 15.89 -9.68 -8.87
N LEU A 105 16.18 -9.11 -10.04
CA LEU A 105 15.29 -8.17 -10.71
C LEU A 105 13.90 -8.78 -10.97
N ARG A 106 13.83 -10.04 -11.45
CA ARG A 106 12.55 -10.75 -11.62
C ARG A 106 11.79 -10.90 -10.30
N ARG A 107 12.49 -11.12 -9.18
CA ARG A 107 11.86 -11.20 -7.86
C ARG A 107 11.33 -9.85 -7.41
N GLU A 108 12.08 -8.77 -7.61
CA GLU A 108 11.63 -7.40 -7.29
C GLU A 108 10.41 -7.00 -8.11
N LEU A 109 10.43 -7.29 -9.40
CA LEU A 109 9.35 -6.99 -10.33
C LEU A 109 8.07 -7.78 -9.97
N ARG A 110 8.20 -9.06 -9.64
CA ARG A 110 7.08 -9.86 -9.12
C ARG A 110 6.53 -9.32 -7.81
N LYS A 111 7.39 -8.92 -6.87
CA LYS A 111 6.96 -8.30 -5.61
C LYS A 111 6.20 -6.99 -5.85
N ALA A 112 6.67 -6.15 -6.77
CA ALA A 112 6.02 -4.89 -7.12
C ALA A 112 4.62 -5.12 -7.73
N TYR A 113 4.46 -6.10 -8.62
CA TYR A 113 3.14 -6.48 -9.14
C TYR A 113 2.19 -6.99 -8.06
N LEU A 114 2.65 -7.84 -7.15
CA LEU A 114 1.81 -8.33 -6.05
C LEU A 114 1.37 -7.19 -5.14
N GLN A 115 2.27 -6.24 -4.87
CA GLN A 115 1.94 -5.06 -4.07
C GLN A 115 0.93 -4.15 -4.77
N LEU A 116 1.05 -3.97 -6.08
CA LEU A 116 0.08 -3.25 -6.91
C LEU A 116 -1.32 -3.89 -6.82
N VAL A 117 -1.40 -5.22 -6.98
CA VAL A 117 -2.68 -5.95 -6.89
C VAL A 117 -3.33 -5.76 -5.52
N ILE A 118 -2.54 -5.85 -4.44
CA ILE A 118 -3.04 -5.63 -3.07
C ILE A 118 -3.56 -4.20 -2.92
N ASN A 119 -2.74 -3.20 -3.22
CA ASN A 119 -3.12 -1.79 -3.02
C ASN A 119 -4.31 -1.38 -3.89
N LEU A 120 -4.37 -1.85 -5.13
CA LEU A 120 -5.50 -1.61 -6.03
C LEU A 120 -6.78 -2.29 -5.53
N SER A 121 -6.66 -3.51 -4.98
CA SER A 121 -7.81 -4.23 -4.43
C SER A 121 -8.34 -3.57 -3.16
N ASP A 122 -7.45 -3.03 -2.33
CA ASP A 122 -7.83 -2.33 -1.11
C ASP A 122 -8.57 -1.01 -1.40
N VAL A 123 -8.43 -0.40 -2.59
CA VAL A 123 -9.12 0.87 -2.95
C VAL A 123 -10.64 0.74 -2.86
N TRP A 124 -11.19 -0.43 -3.13
CA TRP A 124 -12.63 -0.66 -3.03
C TRP A 124 -13.18 -0.54 -1.60
N ILE A 125 -12.33 -0.75 -0.58
CA ILE A 125 -12.76 -0.71 0.82
C ILE A 125 -13.13 0.72 1.25
N PRO A 126 -12.26 1.74 1.19
CA PRO A 126 -12.64 3.10 1.52
C PRO A 126 -13.72 3.65 0.59
N LEU A 127 -13.74 3.26 -0.69
CA LEU A 127 -14.84 3.65 -1.59
C LEU A 127 -16.20 3.12 -1.11
N SER A 128 -16.25 1.92 -0.51
CA SER A 128 -17.49 1.38 0.05
C SER A 128 -17.92 2.12 1.32
N VAL A 129 -16.96 2.58 2.15
CA VAL A 129 -17.23 3.42 3.33
C VAL A 129 -17.76 4.79 2.92
N LEU A 130 -17.22 5.35 1.83
CA LEU A 130 -17.67 6.60 1.22
C LEU A 130 -18.97 6.46 0.41
N GLN A 131 -19.54 5.25 0.33
CA GLN A 131 -20.79 4.94 -0.36
C GLN A 131 -20.75 5.14 -1.89
N TYR A 132 -19.55 5.17 -2.49
CA TYR A 132 -19.39 5.20 -3.96
C TYR A 132 -19.57 3.82 -4.60
N VAL A 133 -19.33 2.75 -3.84
CA VAL A 133 -19.56 1.36 -4.26
C VAL A 133 -20.33 0.60 -3.18
N SER A 134 -20.92 -0.53 -3.55
CA SER A 134 -21.62 -1.38 -2.57
C SER A 134 -20.64 -1.96 -1.55
N LYS A 135 -21.13 -2.22 -0.33
CA LYS A 135 -20.34 -2.89 0.72
C LYS A 135 -19.82 -4.26 0.28
N GLY A 136 -20.56 -4.95 -0.59
CA GLY A 136 -20.14 -6.24 -1.17
C GLY A 136 -18.90 -6.11 -2.04
N VAL A 137 -18.81 -5.08 -2.89
CA VAL A 137 -17.62 -4.81 -3.71
C VAL A 137 -16.41 -4.46 -2.84
N GLY A 138 -16.61 -3.68 -1.78
CA GLY A 138 -15.55 -3.42 -0.79
C GLY A 138 -15.04 -4.70 -0.13
N ALA A 139 -15.94 -5.60 0.27
CA ALA A 139 -15.57 -6.89 0.86
C ALA A 139 -14.80 -7.79 -0.11
N MET A 140 -15.19 -7.83 -1.39
CA MET A 140 -14.45 -8.57 -2.43
C MET A 140 -13.01 -8.08 -2.56
N GLY A 141 -12.81 -6.76 -2.59
CA GLY A 141 -11.46 -6.17 -2.63
C GLY A 141 -10.59 -6.63 -1.46
N GLY A 142 -11.13 -6.61 -0.24
CA GLY A 142 -10.45 -7.09 0.95
C GLY A 142 -10.11 -8.60 0.92
N VAL A 143 -10.98 -9.43 0.33
CA VAL A 143 -10.72 -10.88 0.17
C VAL A 143 -9.57 -11.10 -0.81
N ILE A 144 -9.58 -10.43 -1.97
CA ILE A 144 -8.52 -10.55 -2.99
C ILE A 144 -7.17 -10.09 -2.41
N ALA A 145 -7.15 -8.94 -1.72
CA ALA A 145 -5.96 -8.42 -1.06
C ALA A 145 -5.43 -9.41 -0.01
N SER A 146 -6.31 -9.97 0.82
CA SER A 146 -5.94 -10.94 1.86
C SER A 146 -5.36 -12.23 1.28
N LEU A 147 -5.99 -12.81 0.26
CA LEU A 147 -5.50 -14.02 -0.41
C LEU A 147 -4.14 -13.78 -1.07
N THR A 148 -3.96 -12.62 -1.70
CA THR A 148 -2.69 -12.23 -2.34
C THR A 148 -1.60 -12.04 -1.29
N ALA A 149 -1.90 -11.40 -0.16
CA ALA A 149 -0.96 -11.23 0.94
C ALA A 149 -0.55 -12.58 1.57
N ILE A 150 -1.50 -13.49 1.75
CA ILE A 150 -1.22 -14.87 2.21
C ILE A 150 -0.30 -15.58 1.21
N HIS A 151 -0.58 -15.47 -0.09
CA HIS A 151 0.27 -16.06 -1.13
C HIS A 151 1.70 -15.53 -1.08
N VAL A 152 1.89 -14.21 -0.87
CA VAL A 152 3.21 -13.59 -0.72
C VAL A 152 3.97 -14.17 0.47
N VAL A 153 3.32 -14.24 1.64
CA VAL A 153 3.95 -14.74 2.88
C VAL A 153 4.25 -16.23 2.77
N TRP A 154 3.31 -17.00 2.25
CA TRP A 154 3.47 -18.45 2.03
C TRP A 154 4.63 -18.76 1.10
N ASN A 155 4.71 -18.05 -0.04
CA ASN A 155 5.78 -18.27 -1.00
C ASN A 155 7.16 -17.90 -0.41
N LYS A 156 7.22 -16.87 0.44
CA LYS A 156 8.45 -16.50 1.16
C LYS A 156 8.90 -17.59 2.14
N ASN A 157 7.97 -18.20 2.87
CA ASN A 157 8.29 -19.12 3.97
C ASN A 157 8.43 -20.59 3.54
N VAL A 158 7.69 -21.03 2.52
CA VAL A 158 7.66 -22.44 2.08
C VAL A 158 8.62 -22.70 0.91
N HIS A 159 8.80 -21.74 0.02
CA HIS A 159 9.67 -21.87 -1.16
C HIS A 159 10.94 -21.01 -1.06
N GLY A 160 11.21 -20.42 0.11
CA GLY A 160 12.39 -19.62 0.39
C GLY A 160 13.65 -20.47 0.54
N LYS A 161 14.16 -20.98 -0.59
CA LYS A 161 15.61 -21.01 -0.84
C LYS A 161 15.98 -19.73 -1.60
#